data_AF-A0AAW8HGK2-F1
#
_entry.id   AF-A0AAW8HGK2-F1
#
_cell.length_a   1.000
_cell.length_b   1.000
_cell.length_c   1.000
_cell.angle_alpha   90.00
_cell.angle_beta   90.00
_cell.angle_gamma   90.00
#
_symmetry.space_group_name_H-M   'P 1'
#
loop_
_entity.id
_entity.type
_entity.pdbx_description
1 polymer ?
#
loop_
_entity_poly.entity_id
_entity_poly.type
_entity_poly.pdbx_seq_one_letter_code
_entity_poly.pdbx_strand_id
1 'polypeptide(L)'
;MDFSKIDFTHDCFVDLHVGNYGSLSGLFFSGKTDLATLEQLFTDSHDWQKSFQREGRQYVMGFVDPGNVQFITFMQHTFVKQKELDEKFFREHGFYEQSHDFFDVWFDNDVSDVQISFPYSIQDGT
;
A
#
# COMPACT_ATOMS: atom_id res chain seq x y z
N MET A 1 15.83 -12.50 1.26
CA MET A 1 15.96 -11.06 1.56
C MET A 1 16.47 -10.89 2.98
N ASP A 2 17.23 -9.85 3.30
CA ASP A 2 17.60 -9.52 4.69
C ASP A 2 16.64 -8.45 5.22
N PHE A 3 15.60 -8.87 5.95
CA PHE A 3 14.53 -7.99 6.43
C PHE A 3 14.98 -7.03 7.53
N SER A 4 16.13 -7.26 8.17
CA SER A 4 16.67 -6.35 9.19
C SER A 4 17.06 -4.97 8.65
N LYS A 5 17.13 -4.84 7.32
CA LYS A 5 17.43 -3.61 6.60
C LYS A 5 16.19 -2.86 6.16
N ILE A 6 14.98 -3.35 6.47
CA ILE A 6 13.71 -2.74 6.09
C ILE A 6 13.11 -2.04 7.31
N ASP A 7 12.65 -0.82 7.11
CA ASP A 7 11.98 -0.04 8.14
C ASP A 7 10.47 -0.23 8.06
N PHE A 8 9.99 -1.28 8.73
CA PHE A 8 8.55 -1.60 8.83
C PHE A 8 7.76 -0.64 9.74
N THR A 9 8.42 0.34 10.35
CA THR A 9 7.77 1.34 11.19
C THR A 9 7.44 2.64 10.46
N HIS A 10 8.00 2.80 9.27
CA HIS A 10 7.75 3.95 8.39
C HIS A 10 6.59 3.68 7.44
N ASP A 11 6.17 4.71 6.71
CA ASP A 11 5.06 4.61 5.76
C ASP A 11 5.30 3.50 4.72
N CYS A 12 4.27 2.71 4.47
CA CYS A 12 4.23 1.68 3.46
C CYS A 12 3.38 2.14 2.27
N PHE A 13 3.82 1.83 1.06
CA PHE A 13 3.07 2.13 -0.15
C PHE A 13 2.52 0.85 -0.78
N VAL A 14 1.24 0.83 -1.11
CA VAL A 14 0.58 -0.26 -1.82
C VAL A 14 0.17 0.25 -3.19
N ASP A 15 0.52 -0.48 -4.24
CA ASP A 15 0.24 -0.11 -5.63
C ASP A 15 -0.49 -1.25 -6.36
N LEU A 16 -1.48 -0.90 -7.19
CA LEU A 16 -2.29 -1.85 -7.94
C LEU A 16 -1.86 -1.88 -9.41
N HIS A 17 -1.52 -3.08 -9.89
CA HIS A 17 -1.20 -3.31 -11.29
C HIS A 17 -2.37 -3.97 -12.01
N VAL A 18 -2.74 -3.45 -13.17
CA VAL A 18 -3.82 -4.01 -14.00
C VAL A 18 -3.27 -4.50 -15.33
N GLY A 19 -3.03 -5.81 -15.41
CA GLY A 19 -2.58 -6.48 -16.63
C GLY A 19 -1.38 -5.78 -17.29
N ASN A 20 -1.53 -5.44 -18.56
CA ASN A 20 -0.47 -4.76 -19.34
C ASN A 20 -0.46 -3.24 -19.18
N TYR A 21 -1.37 -2.64 -18.41
CA TYR A 21 -1.40 -1.19 -18.19
C TYR A 21 -0.36 -0.75 -17.14
N GLY A 22 0.10 -1.67 -16.29
CA GLY A 22 1.04 -1.39 -15.21
C GLY A 22 0.36 -0.80 -13.98
N SER A 23 1.13 -0.05 -13.19
CA SER A 23 0.66 0.68 -12.01
C SER A 23 -0.39 1.71 -12.40
N LEU A 24 -1.59 1.63 -11.79
CA LEU A 24 -2.69 2.56 -12.04
C LEU A 24 -3.05 3.42 -10.83
N SER A 25 -2.84 2.92 -9.61
CA SER A 25 -3.19 3.67 -8.40
C SER A 25 -2.50 3.07 -7.17
N GLY A 26 -2.12 3.95 -6.23
CA GLY A 26 -1.49 3.55 -4.98
C GLY A 26 -1.95 4.31 -3.74
N LEU A 27 -1.78 3.69 -2.57
CA LEU A 27 -2.12 4.24 -1.26
C LEU A 27 -0.93 4.16 -0.30
N PHE A 28 -0.80 5.18 0.56
CA PHE A 28 0.15 5.20 1.66
C PHE A 28 -0.52 4.81 2.97
N PHE A 29 0.16 3.98 3.75
CA PHE A 29 -0.26 3.52 5.07
C PHE A 29 0.80 3.91 6.10
N SER A 30 0.38 4.55 7.17
CA SER A 30 1.24 4.96 8.29
C SER A 30 0.74 4.45 9.65
N GLY A 31 -0.46 3.85 9.68
CA GLY A 31 -1.07 3.31 10.89
C GLY A 31 -0.38 2.04 11.35
N LYS A 32 0.04 2.00 12.62
CA LYS A 32 0.80 0.86 13.19
C LYS A 32 0.19 -0.52 12.93
N THR A 33 -1.14 -0.65 13.06
CA THR A 33 -1.84 -1.92 12.82
C THR A 33 -1.84 -2.31 11.34
N ASP A 34 -1.97 -1.31 10.46
CA ASP A 34 -1.96 -1.52 9.02
C ASP A 34 -0.56 -1.92 8.57
N LEU A 35 0.47 -1.23 9.07
CA LEU A 35 1.88 -1.54 8.84
C LEU A 35 2.23 -2.97 9.26
N ALA A 36 1.76 -3.44 10.43
CA ALA A 36 2.02 -4.82 10.87
C ALA A 36 1.38 -5.87 9.93
N THR A 37 0.21 -5.57 9.37
CA THR A 37 -0.45 -6.46 8.40
C THR A 37 0.31 -6.47 7.07
N LEU A 38 0.73 -5.30 6.60
CA LEU A 38 1.48 -5.13 5.36
C LEU A 38 2.90 -5.70 5.47
N GLU A 39 3.55 -5.60 6.63
CA GLU A 39 4.84 -6.24 6.91
C GLU A 39 4.74 -7.75 6.72
N GLN A 40 3.72 -8.39 7.31
CA GLN A 40 3.53 -9.83 7.16
C GLN A 40 3.36 -10.23 5.69
N LEU A 41 2.47 -9.54 4.97
CA LEU A 41 2.25 -9.77 3.53
C LEU A 41 3.53 -9.56 2.72
N PHE A 42 4.32 -8.55 3.06
CA PHE A 42 5.59 -8.25 2.41
C PHE A 42 6.67 -9.31 2.69
N THR A 43 6.73 -9.85 3.89
CA THR A 43 7.70 -10.91 4.23
C THR A 43 7.34 -12.25 3.61
N ASP A 44 6.05 -12.50 3.39
CA ASP A 44 5.52 -13.71 2.72
C ASP A 44 5.59 -13.61 1.19
N SER A 45 5.95 -12.43 0.66
CA SER A 45 6.10 -12.12 -0.75
C SER A 45 7.26 -12.87 -1.43
N HIS A 46 7.40 -12.67 -2.74
CA HIS A 46 8.55 -13.07 -3.54
C HIS A 46 9.04 -11.90 -4.41
N ASP A 47 10.22 -12.09 -5.03
CA ASP A 47 10.80 -11.18 -6.02
C ASP A 47 11.01 -9.74 -5.54
N TRP A 48 11.61 -9.58 -4.36
CA TRP A 48 11.93 -8.25 -3.84
C TRP A 48 12.86 -7.46 -4.76
N GLN A 49 12.43 -6.26 -5.13
CA GLN A 49 13.14 -5.38 -6.06
C GLN A 49 13.16 -3.95 -5.55
N LYS A 50 14.16 -3.17 -5.98
CA LYS A 50 14.13 -1.72 -5.72
C LYS A 50 12.92 -1.12 -6.42
N SER A 51 12.15 -0.34 -5.67
CA SER A 51 10.99 0.39 -6.16
C SER A 51 11.40 1.85 -6.46
N PHE A 52 10.84 2.83 -5.77
CA PHE A 52 11.16 4.26 -5.92
C PHE A 52 12.02 4.82 -4.78
N GLN A 53 12.44 6.08 -4.91
CA GLN A 53 13.02 6.86 -3.82
C GLN A 53 12.06 7.97 -3.39
N ARG A 54 11.88 8.14 -2.08
CA ARG A 54 11.07 9.21 -1.50
C ARG A 54 11.72 9.68 -0.21
N GLU A 55 11.80 10.99 -0.01
CA GLU A 55 12.31 11.60 1.23
C GLU A 55 13.70 11.07 1.64
N GLY A 56 14.58 10.85 0.65
CA GLY A 56 15.93 10.33 0.86
C GLY A 56 16.01 8.83 1.18
N ARG A 57 14.88 8.11 1.19
CA ARG A 57 14.80 6.67 1.44
C ARG A 57 14.56 5.92 0.13
N GLN A 58 15.31 4.85 -0.08
CA GLN A 58 15.01 3.88 -1.13
C GLN A 58 13.94 2.92 -0.63
N TYR A 59 12.90 2.71 -1.42
CA TYR A 59 11.88 1.70 -1.16
C TYR A 59 12.23 0.40 -1.89
N VAL A 60 11.87 -0.71 -1.26
CA VAL A 60 11.88 -2.05 -1.85
C VAL A 60 10.44 -2.54 -1.94
N MET A 61 10.08 -3.07 -3.08
CA MET A 61 8.77 -3.68 -3.32
C MET A 61 8.86 -5.20 -3.19
N GLY A 62 7.74 -5.80 -2.78
CA GLY A 62 7.43 -7.22 -2.96
C GLY A 62 6.03 -7.35 -3.58
N PHE A 63 5.80 -8.44 -4.29
CA PHE A 63 4.52 -8.76 -4.91
C PHE A 63 3.59 -9.57 -3.99
N VAL A 64 2.32 -9.24 -3.99
CA VAL A 64 1.26 -9.96 -3.30
C VAL A 64 0.21 -10.36 -4.31
N ASP A 65 -0.22 -11.62 -4.24
CA ASP A 65 -1.32 -12.13 -5.05
C ASP A 65 -2.61 -11.35 -4.72
N PRO A 66 -3.30 -10.75 -5.70
CA PRO A 66 -4.58 -10.07 -5.49
C PRO A 66 -5.65 -10.98 -4.85
N GLY A 67 -5.56 -12.30 -5.07
CA GLY A 67 -6.38 -13.33 -4.46
C GLY A 67 -6.02 -13.67 -3.01
N ASN A 68 -4.99 -13.06 -2.42
CA ASN A 68 -4.59 -13.30 -1.04
C ASN A 68 -5.70 -12.86 -0.07
N VAL A 69 -6.26 -13.81 0.68
CA VAL A 69 -7.40 -13.59 1.58
C VAL A 69 -7.10 -12.56 2.67
N GLN A 70 -5.88 -12.54 3.21
CA GLN A 70 -5.48 -11.57 4.23
C GLN A 70 -5.42 -10.16 3.64
N PHE A 71 -4.86 -10.02 2.43
CA PHE A 71 -4.83 -8.74 1.71
C PHE A 71 -6.25 -8.25 1.37
N ILE A 72 -7.11 -9.11 0.81
CA ILE A 72 -8.50 -8.76 0.49
C ILE A 72 -9.24 -8.26 1.74
N THR A 73 -9.11 -8.99 2.86
CA THR A 73 -9.77 -8.62 4.13
C THR A 73 -9.26 -7.27 4.62
N PHE A 74 -7.94 -7.05 4.55
CA PHE A 74 -7.32 -5.78 4.91
C PHE A 74 -7.85 -4.62 4.05
N MET A 75 -7.88 -4.77 2.72
CA MET A 75 -8.36 -3.74 1.81
C MET A 75 -9.84 -3.42 1.99
N GLN A 76 -10.69 -4.43 2.26
CA GLN A 76 -12.10 -4.22 2.57
C GLN A 76 -12.29 -3.40 3.86
N HIS A 77 -11.50 -3.67 4.91
CA HIS A 77 -11.54 -2.88 6.12
C HIS A 77 -11.05 -1.44 5.90
N THR A 78 -9.98 -1.26 5.11
CA THR A 78 -9.48 0.07 4.75
C THR A 78 -10.52 0.87 3.97
N PHE A 79 -11.20 0.24 3.00
CA PHE A 79 -12.28 0.88 2.24
C PHE A 79 -13.41 1.39 3.14
N VAL A 80 -13.90 0.57 4.08
CA VAL A 80 -14.97 0.97 4.99
C VAL A 80 -14.55 2.19 5.83
N LYS A 81 -13.33 2.18 6.39
CA LYS A 81 -12.80 3.32 7.16
C LYS A 81 -12.67 4.58 6.29
N GLN A 82 -12.15 4.45 5.07
CA GLN A 82 -11.98 5.59 4.17
C GLN A 82 -13.33 6.20 3.81
N LYS A 83 -14.33 5.37 3.50
CA LYS A 83 -15.69 5.83 3.23
C LYS A 83 -16.29 6.59 4.42
N GLU A 84 -16.10 6.10 5.65
CA GLU A 84 -16.55 6.81 6.86
C GLU A 84 -15.89 8.20 7.01
N LEU A 85 -14.59 8.30 6.68
CA LEU A 85 -13.84 9.56 6.68
C LEU A 85 -14.34 10.50 5.59
N ASP A 86 -14.53 10.02 4.36
CA ASP A 86 -15.02 10.83 3.24
C ASP A 86 -16.43 11.36 3.50
N GLU A 87 -17.32 10.52 4.06
CA GLU A 87 -18.65 10.95 4.48
C GLU A 87 -18.62 11.99 5.61
N LYS A 88 -17.70 11.83 6.57
CA LYS A 88 -17.51 12.83 7.63
C LYS A 88 -17.03 14.15 7.05
N PHE A 89 -16.03 14.10 6.17
CA PHE A 89 -15.50 15.27 5.48
C PHE A 89 -16.59 16.01 4.69
N PHE A 90 -17.40 15.27 3.92
CA PHE A 90 -18.54 15.85 3.20
C PHE A 90 -19.53 16.54 4.14
N ARG A 91 -19.86 15.93 5.28
CA ARG A 91 -20.76 16.55 6.27
C ARG A 91 -20.20 17.85 6.85
N GLU A 92 -18.87 17.94 7.00
CA GLU A 92 -18.20 19.10 7.59
C GLU A 92 -17.95 20.23 6.57
N HIS A 93 -17.72 19.88 5.29
CA HIS A 93 -17.24 20.83 4.27
C HIS A 93 -18.19 21.03 3.08
N GLY A 94 -19.17 20.16 2.88
CA GLY A 94 -20.17 20.25 1.80
C GLY A 94 -19.70 19.77 0.44
N PHE A 95 -18.53 19.12 0.35
CA PHE A 95 -18.00 18.49 -0.87
C PHE A 95 -17.18 17.23 -0.53
N TYR A 96 -17.06 16.30 -1.48
CA TYR A 96 -16.25 15.09 -1.32
C TYR A 96 -14.80 15.36 -1.70
N GLU A 97 -13.86 14.74 -0.99
CA GLU A 97 -12.45 14.72 -1.38
C GLU A 97 -12.26 13.79 -2.60
N GLN A 98 -11.35 14.16 -3.52
CA GLN A 98 -11.00 13.32 -4.69
C GLN A 98 -10.06 12.19 -4.28
N SER A 99 -10.49 11.32 -3.38
CA SER A 99 -9.71 10.22 -2.80
C SER A 99 -9.99 8.83 -3.40
N HIS A 100 -10.85 8.73 -4.43
CA HIS A 100 -11.51 7.47 -4.80
C HIS A 100 -10.78 6.61 -5.84
N ASP A 101 -9.76 7.13 -6.52
CA ASP A 101 -9.14 6.45 -7.67
C ASP A 101 -8.56 5.07 -7.33
N PHE A 102 -8.08 4.84 -6.10
CA PHE A 102 -7.54 3.53 -5.72
C PHE A 102 -8.61 2.46 -5.57
N PHE A 103 -9.67 2.74 -4.82
CA PHE A 103 -10.70 1.73 -4.55
C PHE A 103 -11.56 1.47 -5.77
N ASP A 104 -11.80 2.48 -6.60
CA ASP A 104 -12.45 2.32 -7.88
C ASP A 104 -11.61 1.39 -8.79
N VAL A 105 -10.28 1.59 -8.85
CA VAL A 105 -9.40 0.67 -9.58
C VAL A 105 -9.46 -0.75 -9.01
N TRP A 106 -9.41 -0.90 -7.68
CA TRP A 106 -9.48 -2.20 -7.01
C TRP A 106 -10.77 -2.98 -7.30
N PHE A 107 -11.93 -2.30 -7.28
CA PHE A 107 -13.22 -2.98 -7.46
C PHE A 107 -13.60 -3.18 -8.92
N ASP A 108 -13.21 -2.27 -9.81
CA ASP A 108 -13.69 -2.27 -11.20
C ASP A 108 -12.73 -2.95 -12.18
N ASN A 109 -11.53 -3.33 -11.74
CA ASN A 109 -10.52 -3.94 -12.61
C ASN A 109 -10.07 -5.32 -12.13
N ASP A 110 -9.61 -6.12 -13.10
CA ASP A 110 -8.89 -7.37 -12.84
C ASP A 110 -7.44 -7.02 -12.50
N VAL A 111 -7.19 -6.77 -11.20
CA VAL A 111 -5.85 -6.50 -10.68
C VAL A 111 -5.00 -7.74 -10.89
N SER A 112 -3.89 -7.61 -11.64
CA SER A 112 -3.00 -8.74 -11.92
C SER A 112 -2.04 -8.98 -10.77
N ASP A 113 -1.55 -7.91 -10.15
CA ASP A 113 -0.56 -7.98 -9.07
C ASP A 113 -0.71 -6.78 -8.13
N VAL A 114 -0.35 -6.98 -6.87
CA VAL A 114 -0.26 -5.91 -5.88
C VAL A 114 1.20 -5.74 -5.50
N GLN A 115 1.72 -4.51 -5.52
CA GLN A 115 3.05 -4.22 -5.01
C GLN A 115 2.95 -3.58 -3.63
N ILE A 116 3.64 -4.16 -2.65
CA ILE A 116 3.80 -3.56 -1.31
C ILE A 116 5.24 -3.09 -1.20
N SER A 117 5.43 -1.81 -0.89
CA SER A 117 6.73 -1.17 -0.82
C SER A 117 7.02 -0.60 0.56
N PHE A 118 8.10 -1.07 1.19
CA PHE A 118 8.65 -0.52 2.42
C PHE A 118 9.99 0.15 2.18
N PRO A 119 10.35 1.21 2.94
CA PRO A 119 11.66 1.83 2.83
C PRO A 119 12.74 0.93 3.45
N TYR A 120 13.93 0.96 2.87
CA TYR A 120 15.12 0.54 3.59
C TYR A 120 15.32 1.43 4.82
N SER A 121 15.77 0.83 5.92
CA SER A 121 16.24 1.56 7.09
C SER A 121 17.40 2.46 6.65
N ILE A 122 17.31 3.75 6.99
CA ILE A 122 18.47 4.64 6.89
C ILE A 122 19.48 4.09 7.90
N GLN A 123 20.59 3.53 7.42
CA GLN A 123 21.73 3.34 8.28
C GLN A 123 22.29 4.75 8.53
N ASP A 124 22.05 5.30 9.72
CA ASP A 124 22.78 6.47 10.20
C ASP A 124 24.28 6.13 10.15
N GLY A 125 25.01 6.70 9.20
CA GLY A 125 26.48 6.64 9.18
C GLY A 125 27.15 6.52 7.82
N THR A 126 27.27 7.64 7.12
CA THR A 126 28.57 8.13 6.62
C THR A 126 28.62 9.64 6.78
#